data_AF-A0A0F9I3Z5-F1
#
_entry.id   AF-A0A0F9I3Z5-F1
#
_cell.length_a   1.000
_cell.length_b   1.000
_cell.length_c   1.000
_cell.angle_alpha   90.00
_cell.angle_beta   90.00
_cell.angle_gamma   90.00
#
_symmetry.space_group_name_H-M   'P 1'
#
loop_
_entity.id
_entity.type
_entity.pdbx_description
1 polymer ?
#
loop_
_entity_poly.entity_id
_entity_poly.type
_entity_poly.pdbx_seq_one_letter_code
_entity_poly.pdbx_strand_id
1 'polypeptide(L)'
;PLFSAYPPFLLSVQLVSRPNKTNSTIETLKALTQKAAAWIFSVDGRTMRTAAWRGAPRNQDGSYDARALIAWRLERDIENSESDPLMAGSNSPALERFRSARADREELELAVRREQLIDVEEFLTWWDTEIASPLRKGLDRLQKKHGNDAVKLVAAGLNQSGGAVSSRFRQSNEK
;
A
#
# COMPACT_ATOMS: atom_id res chain seq x y z
N PRO A 1 -15.07 -68.58 64.74
CA PRO A 1 -16.45 -68.22 64.33
C PRO A 1 -16.72 -66.73 64.57
N LEU A 2 -16.81 -65.95 63.48
CA LEU A 2 -17.49 -64.63 63.34
C LEU A 2 -16.86 -63.93 62.11
N PHE A 3 -17.39 -64.22 60.92
CA PHE A 3 -17.23 -63.38 59.73
C PHE A 3 -18.64 -63.00 59.28
N SER A 4 -19.07 -61.79 59.61
CA SER A 4 -20.34 -61.22 59.16
C SER A 4 -20.03 -60.23 58.04
N ALA A 5 -20.64 -60.46 56.89
CA ALA A 5 -20.41 -59.77 55.63
C ALA A 5 -20.72 -58.27 55.69
N TYR A 6 -19.84 -57.46 55.07
CA TYR A 6 -20.11 -56.07 54.75
C TYR A 6 -21.07 -55.97 53.54
N PRO A 7 -22.06 -55.06 53.52
CA PRO A 7 -22.84 -54.79 52.32
C PRO A 7 -22.03 -53.93 51.32
N PRO A 8 -22.24 -54.09 50.01
CA PRO A 8 -21.54 -53.32 48.99
C PRO A 8 -22.07 -51.87 48.95
N PHE A 9 -21.17 -50.90 49.09
CA PHE A 9 -21.44 -49.50 48.80
C PHE A 9 -21.73 -49.35 47.31
N LEU A 10 -23.00 -49.15 46.96
CA LEU A 10 -23.40 -48.71 45.61
C LEU A 10 -22.98 -47.25 45.44
N LEU A 11 -21.79 -47.05 44.88
CA LEU A 11 -21.33 -45.75 44.41
C LEU A 11 -22.11 -45.41 43.14
N SER A 12 -23.17 -44.63 43.27
CA SER A 12 -23.87 -44.02 42.15
C SER A 12 -22.93 -43.02 41.48
N VAL A 13 -22.18 -43.45 40.47
CA VAL A 13 -21.42 -42.56 39.59
C VAL A 13 -22.43 -41.72 38.81
N GLN A 14 -22.72 -40.51 39.31
CA GLN A 14 -23.37 -39.49 38.51
C GLN A 14 -22.38 -39.13 37.38
N LEU A 15 -22.68 -39.60 36.17
CA LEU A 15 -22.10 -39.07 34.94
C LEU A 15 -22.51 -37.60 34.84
N VAL A 16 -21.69 -36.71 35.42
CA VAL A 16 -21.76 -35.28 35.15
C VAL A 16 -21.37 -35.09 33.69
N SER A 17 -22.38 -35.06 32.82
CA SER A 17 -22.23 -34.70 31.41
C SER A 17 -21.58 -33.32 31.35
N ARG A 18 -20.30 -33.26 30.99
CA ARG A 18 -19.60 -31.99 30.75
C ARG A 18 -20.34 -31.28 29.61
N PRO A 19 -20.83 -30.05 29.79
CA PRO A 19 -21.45 -29.33 28.69
C PRO A 19 -20.45 -29.20 27.54
N ASN A 20 -20.84 -29.65 26.35
CA ASN A 20 -20.05 -29.54 25.13
C ASN A 20 -19.72 -28.06 24.89
N LYS A 21 -18.44 -27.70 24.96
CA LYS A 21 -17.93 -26.32 24.82
C LYS A 21 -18.49 -25.60 23.59
N THR A 22 -18.73 -26.35 22.51
CA THR A 22 -19.31 -25.87 21.25
C THR A 22 -20.72 -25.27 21.44
N ASN A 23 -21.56 -25.89 22.27
CA ASN A 23 -22.94 -25.42 22.49
C ASN A 23 -22.95 -24.12 23.29
N SER A 24 -22.10 -24.02 24.32
CA SER A 24 -21.97 -22.78 25.11
C SER A 24 -21.44 -21.60 24.27
N THR A 25 -20.55 -21.85 23.32
CA THR A 25 -20.04 -20.80 22.42
C THR A 25 -21.12 -20.32 21.47
N ILE A 26 -21.92 -21.25 20.91
CA ILE A 26 -23.04 -20.91 20.02
C ILE A 26 -24.09 -20.07 20.76
N GLU A 27 -24.43 -20.44 22.00
CA GLU A 27 -25.35 -19.67 22.83
C GLU A 27 -24.82 -18.26 23.12
N THR A 28 -23.52 -18.14 23.39
CA THR A 28 -22.87 -16.83 23.61
C THR A 28 -22.95 -15.96 22.36
N LEU A 29 -22.76 -16.53 21.16
CA LEU A 29 -22.83 -15.81 19.89
C LEU A 29 -24.25 -15.41 19.48
N LYS A 30 -25.29 -16.11 19.98
CA LYS A 30 -26.69 -15.77 19.74
C LYS A 30 -27.18 -14.58 20.59
N ALA A 31 -26.51 -14.29 21.70
CA ALA A 31 -26.91 -13.28 22.68
C ALA A 31 -25.75 -12.34 23.04
N LEU A 32 -25.17 -11.68 22.04
CA LEU A 32 -24.07 -10.73 22.24
C LEU A 32 -24.55 -9.43 22.89
N THR A 33 -23.71 -8.92 23.78
CA THR A 33 -23.86 -7.57 24.32
C THR A 33 -23.53 -6.52 23.25
N GLN A 34 -24.03 -5.29 23.42
CA GLN A 34 -23.73 -4.17 22.52
C GLN A 34 -22.22 -3.94 22.34
N LYS A 35 -21.42 -4.13 23.41
CA LYS A 35 -19.96 -3.97 23.37
C LYS A 35 -19.28 -5.09 22.58
N ALA A 36 -19.74 -6.34 22.74
CA ALA A 36 -19.22 -7.48 22.00
C ALA A 36 -19.59 -7.40 20.50
N ALA A 37 -20.82 -7.00 20.19
CA ALA A 37 -21.26 -6.73 18.83
C ALA A 37 -20.42 -5.62 18.17
N ALA A 38 -20.20 -4.50 18.87
CA ALA A 38 -19.37 -3.40 18.38
C ALA A 38 -17.92 -3.84 18.10
N TRP A 39 -17.36 -4.69 18.96
CA TRP A 39 -16.01 -5.24 18.79
C TRP A 39 -15.86 -6.05 17.51
N ILE A 40 -16.85 -6.86 17.12
CA ILE A 40 -16.83 -7.65 15.87
C ILE A 40 -16.63 -6.76 14.64
N PHE A 41 -17.25 -5.58 14.63
CA PHE A 41 -17.16 -4.63 13.52
C PHE A 41 -16.07 -3.56 13.72
N SER A 42 -15.21 -3.72 14.75
CA SER A 42 -14.16 -2.76 15.11
C SER A 42 -14.67 -1.32 15.28
N VAL A 43 -15.87 -1.16 15.84
CA VAL A 43 -16.47 0.14 16.16
C VAL A 43 -16.64 0.32 17.67
N ASP A 44 -16.73 1.58 18.11
CA ASP A 44 -17.07 1.88 19.50
C ASP A 44 -18.54 1.53 19.82
N GLY A 45 -18.81 1.18 21.08
CA GLY A 45 -20.16 0.86 21.54
C GLY A 45 -21.15 2.00 21.29
N ARG A 46 -20.72 3.26 21.38
CA ARG A 46 -21.58 4.43 21.09
C ARG A 46 -21.98 4.50 19.62
N THR A 47 -21.10 4.07 18.71
CA THR A 47 -21.33 4.06 17.26
C THR A 47 -22.52 3.18 16.89
N MET A 48 -22.74 2.07 17.60
CA MET A 48 -23.91 1.19 17.44
C MET A 48 -25.26 1.87 17.74
N ARG A 49 -25.27 3.08 18.31
CA ARG A 49 -26.50 3.87 18.57
C ARG A 49 -26.74 4.98 17.55
N THR A 50 -25.84 5.14 16.58
CA THR A 50 -25.94 6.17 15.55
C THR A 50 -26.95 5.82 14.47
N ALA A 51 -27.28 6.77 13.60
CA ALA A 51 -28.21 6.57 12.48
C ALA A 51 -27.76 5.44 11.54
N ALA A 52 -26.45 5.23 11.37
CA ALA A 52 -25.89 4.16 10.53
C ALA A 52 -26.21 2.75 11.05
N TRP A 53 -26.51 2.60 12.34
CA TRP A 53 -26.84 1.33 13.00
C TRP A 53 -28.31 1.24 13.42
N ARG A 54 -29.13 2.22 13.02
CA ARG A 54 -30.57 2.23 13.25
C ARG A 54 -31.21 1.13 12.40
N GLY A 55 -31.95 0.23 13.03
CA GLY A 55 -32.58 -0.91 12.37
C GLY A 55 -31.74 -2.20 12.40
N ALA A 56 -30.61 -2.22 13.10
CA ALA A 56 -29.86 -3.46 13.32
C ALA A 56 -30.73 -4.51 14.05
N PRO A 57 -30.73 -5.78 13.60
CA PRO A 57 -31.57 -6.84 14.17
C PRO A 57 -31.17 -7.09 15.63
N ARG A 58 -32.17 -7.09 16.51
CA ARG A 58 -32.02 -7.34 17.95
C ARG A 58 -32.98 -8.42 18.38
N ASN A 59 -32.55 -9.22 19.35
CA ASN A 59 -33.40 -10.17 20.05
C ASN A 59 -34.42 -9.43 20.93
N GLN A 60 -35.46 -10.13 21.39
CA GLN A 60 -36.48 -9.56 22.28
C GLN A 60 -35.86 -9.02 23.59
N ASP A 61 -34.81 -9.66 24.08
CA ASP A 61 -34.05 -9.26 25.27
C ASP A 61 -33.12 -8.06 25.03
N GLY A 62 -33.08 -7.52 23.81
CA GLY A 62 -32.21 -6.40 23.43
C GLY A 62 -30.75 -6.77 23.13
N SER A 63 -30.40 -8.06 23.22
CA SER A 63 -29.12 -8.62 22.78
C SER A 63 -29.05 -8.76 21.25
N TYR A 64 -27.86 -9.05 20.74
CA TYR A 64 -27.62 -9.22 19.31
C TYR A 64 -27.28 -10.67 18.97
N ASP A 65 -27.93 -11.23 17.94
CA ASP A 65 -27.44 -12.46 17.30
C ASP A 65 -26.33 -12.10 16.30
N ALA A 66 -25.13 -12.67 16.49
CA ALA A 66 -23.98 -12.43 15.64
C ALA A 66 -24.28 -12.71 14.16
N ARG A 67 -25.00 -13.80 13.85
CA ARG A 67 -25.26 -14.19 12.45
C ARG A 67 -26.18 -13.21 11.76
N ALA A 68 -27.31 -12.89 12.41
CA ALA A 68 -28.27 -11.93 11.88
C ALA A 68 -27.65 -10.54 11.71
N LEU A 69 -26.82 -10.13 12.68
CA LEU A 69 -26.16 -8.83 12.64
C LEU A 69 -25.11 -8.71 11.52
N ILE A 70 -24.32 -9.77 11.28
CA ILE A 70 -23.36 -9.81 10.16
C ILE A 70 -24.09 -9.82 8.82
N ALA A 71 -25.13 -10.66 8.67
CA ALA A 71 -25.90 -10.73 7.42
C ALA A 71 -26.53 -9.38 7.07
N TRP A 72 -27.19 -8.73 8.04
CA TRP A 72 -27.75 -7.39 7.88
C TRP A 72 -26.69 -6.35 7.49
N ARG A 73 -25.48 -6.44 8.07
CA ARG A 73 -24.41 -5.49 7.77
C ARG A 73 -23.89 -5.66 6.34
N LEU A 74 -23.70 -6.91 5.90
CA LEU A 74 -23.27 -7.24 4.54
C LEU A 74 -24.28 -6.75 3.50
N GLU A 75 -25.57 -6.97 3.75
CA GLU A 75 -26.64 -6.53 2.85
C GLU A 75 -26.65 -5.00 2.68
N ARG A 76 -26.50 -4.25 3.79
CA ARG A 76 -26.36 -2.79 3.74
C ARG A 76 -25.09 -2.31 3.06
N ASP A 77 -23.97 -2.99 3.28
CA ASP A 77 -22.71 -2.62 2.62
C ASP A 77 -22.80 -2.90 1.10
N ILE A 78 -23.52 -3.94 0.68
CA ILE A 78 -23.84 -4.21 -0.74
C ILE A 78 -24.74 -3.10 -1.31
N GLU A 79 -25.85 -2.76 -0.65
CA GLU A 79 -26.74 -1.66 -1.08
C GLU A 79 -25.99 -0.33 -1.20
N ASN A 80 -25.11 -0.02 -0.24
CA ASN A 80 -24.28 1.18 -0.29
C ASN A 80 -23.24 1.11 -1.42
N SER A 81 -22.70 -0.07 -1.72
CA SER A 81 -21.74 -0.27 -2.82
C SER A 81 -22.37 -0.17 -4.21
N GLU A 82 -23.64 -0.58 -4.37
CA GLU A 82 -24.40 -0.34 -5.60
C GLU A 82 -24.73 1.15 -5.80
N SER A 83 -24.80 1.90 -4.71
CA SER A 83 -25.01 3.35 -4.72
C SER A 83 -23.72 4.19 -4.81
N ASP A 84 -22.53 3.56 -4.86
CA ASP A 84 -21.26 4.27 -4.95
C ASP A 84 -20.82 4.48 -6.42
N PRO A 85 -20.98 5.68 -6.99
CA PRO A 85 -20.56 6.00 -8.36
C PRO A 85 -19.04 5.94 -8.56
N LEU A 86 -18.24 5.68 -7.51
CA LEU A 86 -16.80 5.41 -7.63
C LEU A 86 -16.47 3.93 -7.90
N MET A 87 -17.39 2.99 -7.60
CA MET A 87 -17.22 1.56 -7.86
C MET A 87 -18.00 1.08 -9.09
N ALA A 88 -19.05 1.80 -9.50
CA ALA A 88 -19.56 1.70 -10.85
C ALA A 88 -18.48 2.24 -11.79
N GLY A 89 -17.77 1.36 -12.48
CA GLY A 89 -16.80 1.69 -13.52
C GLY A 89 -17.43 2.50 -14.65
N SER A 90 -17.66 3.77 -14.41
CA SER A 90 -17.92 4.76 -15.43
C SER A 90 -16.63 4.86 -16.21
N ASN A 91 -16.63 4.29 -17.42
CA ASN A 91 -15.65 4.51 -18.47
C ASN A 91 -15.72 5.99 -18.90
N SER A 92 -15.42 6.89 -17.96
CA SER A 92 -15.32 8.31 -18.21
C SER A 92 -14.04 8.53 -19.02
N PRO A 93 -14.10 9.24 -20.16
CA PRO A 93 -12.91 9.57 -20.95
C PRO A 93 -11.77 10.20 -20.13
N ALA A 94 -12.08 10.89 -19.03
CA ALA A 94 -11.10 11.45 -18.12
C ALA A 94 -10.34 10.38 -17.31
N LEU A 95 -11.02 9.30 -16.91
CA LEU A 95 -10.41 8.21 -16.15
C LEU A 95 -9.48 7.38 -17.05
N GLU A 96 -9.85 7.20 -18.31
CA GLU A 96 -9.01 6.48 -19.26
C GLU A 96 -7.74 7.27 -19.63
N ARG A 97 -7.87 8.59 -19.81
CA ARG A 97 -6.70 9.49 -19.98
C ARG A 97 -5.78 9.48 -18.75
N PHE A 98 -6.35 9.38 -17.55
CA PHE A 98 -5.56 9.29 -16.33
C PHE A 98 -4.80 7.95 -16.24
N ARG A 99 -5.44 6.84 -16.64
CA ARG A 99 -4.79 5.52 -16.70
C ARG A 99 -3.66 5.48 -17.72
N SER A 100 -3.86 6.04 -18.92
CA SER A 100 -2.81 6.11 -19.94
C SER A 100 -1.64 6.98 -19.48
N ALA A 101 -1.91 8.17 -18.95
CA ALA A 101 -0.85 9.07 -18.46
C ALA A 101 -0.06 8.44 -17.29
N ARG A 102 -0.72 7.64 -16.45
CA ARG A 102 -0.05 6.89 -15.39
C ARG A 102 0.85 5.78 -15.93
N ALA A 103 0.37 5.03 -16.93
CA ALA A 103 1.17 4.00 -17.59
C ALA A 103 2.41 4.60 -18.26
N ASP A 104 2.26 5.72 -18.97
CA ASP A 104 3.37 6.42 -19.62
C ASP A 104 4.42 6.89 -18.60
N ARG A 105 3.97 7.39 -17.43
CA ARG A 105 4.87 7.78 -16.35
C ARG A 105 5.64 6.60 -15.79
N GLU A 106 4.97 5.47 -15.57
CA GLU A 106 5.59 4.25 -15.06
C GLU A 106 6.61 3.68 -16.07
N GLU A 107 6.35 3.79 -17.38
CA GLU A 107 7.30 3.41 -18.42
C GLU A 107 8.56 4.30 -18.42
N LEU A 108 8.40 5.61 -18.29
CA LEU A 108 9.53 6.55 -18.18
C LEU A 108 10.36 6.29 -16.91
N GLU A 109 9.73 6.05 -15.78
CA GLU A 109 10.43 5.70 -14.53
C GLU A 109 11.21 4.38 -14.67
N LEU A 110 10.66 3.38 -15.38
CA LEU A 110 11.36 2.14 -15.67
C LEU A 110 12.56 2.36 -16.61
N ALA A 111 12.44 3.25 -17.60
CA ALA A 111 13.55 3.59 -18.50
C ALA A 111 14.68 4.34 -17.77
N VAL A 112 14.35 5.22 -16.82
CA VAL A 112 15.34 5.85 -15.92
C VAL A 112 16.06 4.79 -15.07
N ARG A 113 15.32 3.85 -14.46
CA ARG A 113 15.93 2.76 -13.66
C ARG A 113 16.81 1.82 -14.49
N ARG A 114 16.54 1.70 -15.79
CA ARG A 114 17.36 0.92 -16.73
C ARG A 114 18.56 1.71 -17.26
N GLU A 115 18.81 2.91 -16.72
CA GLU A 115 19.90 3.81 -17.14
C GLU A 115 19.80 4.23 -18.62
N GLN A 116 18.60 4.16 -19.19
CA GLN A 116 18.35 4.54 -20.59
C GLN A 116 17.99 6.02 -20.72
N LEU A 117 17.53 6.64 -19.65
CA LEU A 117 17.20 8.06 -19.57
C LEU A 117 17.95 8.68 -18.39
N ILE A 118 18.48 9.88 -18.61
CA ILE A 118 19.12 10.68 -17.57
C ILE A 118 18.24 11.89 -17.28
N ASP A 119 18.12 12.28 -16.01
CA ASP A 119 17.56 13.57 -15.66
C ASP A 119 18.57 14.65 -16.07
N VAL A 120 18.15 15.50 -17.01
CA VAL A 120 19.00 16.54 -17.58
C VAL A 120 19.38 17.59 -16.53
N GLU A 121 18.47 17.92 -15.61
CA GLU A 121 18.73 18.95 -14.59
C GLU A 121 19.73 18.45 -13.54
N GLU A 122 19.55 17.21 -13.08
CA GLU A 122 20.49 16.55 -12.17
C GLU A 122 21.87 16.39 -12.83
N PHE A 123 21.89 15.92 -14.08
CA PHE A 123 23.11 15.79 -14.86
C PHE A 123 23.85 17.13 -15.03
N LEU A 124 23.14 18.20 -15.40
CA LEU A 124 23.75 19.52 -15.58
C LEU A 124 24.32 20.06 -14.27
N THR A 125 23.62 19.84 -13.15
CA THR A 125 24.09 20.25 -11.82
C THR A 125 25.37 19.52 -11.43
N TRP A 126 25.41 18.20 -11.61
CA TRP A 126 26.62 17.41 -11.38
C TRP A 126 27.75 17.83 -12.33
N TRP A 127 27.46 17.97 -13.62
CA TRP A 127 28.42 18.35 -14.65
C TRP A 127 29.07 19.71 -14.36
N ASP A 128 28.28 20.70 -13.98
CA ASP A 128 28.82 22.03 -13.65
C ASP A 128 29.71 22.00 -12.40
N THR A 129 29.34 21.18 -11.41
CA THR A 129 30.05 21.08 -10.12
C THR A 129 31.36 20.31 -10.27
N GLU A 130 31.30 19.11 -10.83
CA GLU A 130 32.42 18.16 -10.84
C GLU A 130 33.35 18.35 -12.04
N ILE A 131 32.82 18.84 -13.17
CA ILE A 131 33.59 18.90 -14.41
C ILE A 131 33.86 20.35 -14.83
N ALA A 132 32.81 21.14 -15.07
CA ALA A 132 32.97 22.46 -15.67
C ALA A 132 33.69 23.45 -14.74
N SER A 133 33.33 23.48 -13.45
CA SER A 133 33.93 24.41 -12.49
C SER A 133 35.42 24.17 -12.24
N PRO A 134 35.89 22.92 -12.01
CA PRO A 134 37.33 22.63 -11.90
C PRO A 134 38.10 22.97 -13.18
N LEU A 135 37.53 22.69 -14.36
CA LEU A 135 38.15 23.05 -15.63
C LEU A 135 38.32 24.57 -15.79
N ARG A 136 37.27 25.37 -15.50
CA ARG A 136 37.34 26.84 -15.52
C ARG A 136 38.46 27.35 -14.59
N LYS A 137 38.50 26.87 -13.34
CA LYS A 137 39.55 27.22 -12.37
C LYS A 137 40.95 26.81 -12.84
N GLY A 138 41.08 25.65 -13.48
CA GLY A 138 42.32 25.15 -14.05
C GLY A 138 42.81 26.04 -15.21
N LEU A 139 41.90 26.43 -16.10
CA LEU A 139 42.18 27.35 -17.21
C LEU A 139 42.62 28.73 -16.71
N ASP A 140 41.96 29.28 -15.68
CA ASP A 140 42.38 30.56 -15.08
C ASP A 140 43.81 30.48 -14.52
N ARG A 141 44.16 29.38 -13.85
CA ARG A 141 45.53 29.15 -13.34
C ARG A 141 46.54 29.02 -14.48
N LEU A 142 46.18 28.28 -15.53
CA LEU A 142 47.01 28.12 -16.71
C LEU A 142 47.28 29.45 -17.41
N GLN A 143 46.23 30.27 -17.57
CA GLN A 143 46.32 31.61 -18.16
C GLN A 143 47.25 32.51 -17.36
N LYS A 144 47.13 32.52 -16.04
CA LYS A 144 47.99 33.32 -15.16
C LYS A 144 49.46 32.92 -15.26
N LYS A 145 49.75 31.63 -15.42
CA LYS A 145 51.13 31.10 -15.41
C LYS A 145 51.81 31.15 -16.79
N HIS A 146 51.05 30.91 -17.85
CA HIS A 146 51.59 30.68 -19.21
C HIS A 146 51.02 31.64 -20.26
N GLY A 147 50.20 32.60 -19.84
CA GLY A 147 49.57 33.57 -20.73
C GLY A 147 48.43 32.97 -21.56
N ASN A 148 47.92 33.78 -22.49
CA ASN A 148 46.70 33.47 -23.22
C ASN A 148 46.87 32.35 -24.26
N ASP A 149 48.08 32.13 -24.77
CA ASP A 149 48.33 31.15 -25.82
C ASP A 149 48.18 29.70 -25.34
N ALA A 150 48.51 29.43 -24.07
CA ALA A 150 48.27 28.13 -23.45
C ALA A 150 46.78 27.80 -23.36
N VAL A 151 45.92 28.79 -23.06
CA VAL A 151 44.46 28.61 -23.01
C VAL A 151 43.88 28.34 -24.39
N LYS A 152 44.38 29.03 -25.43
CA LYS A 152 43.93 28.81 -26.82
C LYS A 152 44.19 27.38 -27.29
N LEU A 153 45.32 26.78 -26.92
CA LEU A 153 45.63 25.39 -27.26
C LEU A 153 44.64 24.41 -26.64
N VAL A 154 44.27 24.62 -25.37
CA VAL A 154 43.26 23.78 -24.70
C VAL A 154 41.88 23.96 -25.35
N ALA A 155 41.49 25.19 -25.66
CA ALA A 155 40.24 25.47 -26.35
C ALA A 155 40.18 24.82 -27.74
N ALA A 156 41.29 24.85 -28.50
CA ALA A 156 41.38 24.17 -29.79
C ALA A 156 41.21 22.65 -29.66
N GLY A 157 41.83 22.03 -28.65
CA GLY A 157 41.69 20.59 -28.38
C GLY A 157 40.27 20.20 -27.96
N LEU A 158 39.59 21.03 -27.17
CA LEU A 158 38.18 20.83 -26.80
C LEU A 158 37.27 20.91 -28.03
N ASN A 159 37.48 21.90 -28.90
CA ASN A 159 36.71 22.03 -30.15
C ASN A 159 36.91 20.81 -31.08
N GLN A 160 38.15 20.33 -31.21
CA GLN A 160 38.44 19.13 -31.99
C GLN A 160 37.75 17.89 -31.42
N SER A 161 37.78 17.74 -30.09
CA SER A 161 37.12 16.63 -29.39
C SER A 161 35.59 16.70 -29.56
N GLY A 162 35.00 17.88 -29.43
CA GLY A 162 33.56 18.09 -29.67
C GLY A 162 33.13 17.75 -31.09
N GLY A 163 33.95 18.11 -32.08
CA GLY A 163 33.73 17.71 -33.49
C GLY A 163 33.77 16.20 -33.70
N ALA A 164 34.72 15.50 -33.08
CA ALA A 164 34.84 14.04 -33.15
C ALA A 164 33.65 13.32 -32.52
N VAL A 165 33.21 13.77 -31.34
CA VAL A 165 32.04 13.22 -30.64
C VAL A 165 30.77 13.44 -31.46
N SER A 166 30.54 14.66 -31.94
CA SER A 166 29.36 14.99 -32.75
C SER A 166 29.27 14.15 -34.03
N SER A 167 30.42 13.92 -34.69
CA SER A 167 30.50 13.09 -35.89
C SER A 167 30.12 11.63 -35.62
N ARG A 168 30.57 11.08 -34.48
CA ARG A 168 30.27 9.70 -34.06
C ARG A 168 28.79 9.50 -33.77
N PHE A 169 28.14 10.45 -33.10
CA PHE A 169 26.71 10.36 -32.83
C PHE A 169 25.85 10.51 -34.09
N ARG A 170 26.27 11.37 -35.04
CA ARG A 170 25.56 11.54 -36.32
C ARG A 170 25.55 10.25 -37.15
N GLN A 171 26.68 9.54 -37.21
CA GLN A 171 26.79 8.26 -37.91
C GLN A 171 25.97 7.12 -37.26
N SER A 172 25.66 7.24 -35.96
CA SER A 172 24.85 6.24 -35.25
C SER A 172 23.35 6.40 -35.52
N ASN A 173 22.89 7.58 -35.93
CA ASN A 173 21.47 7.84 -36.23
C ASN A 173 21.08 7.56 -37.70
N GLU A 174 22.06 7.27 -38.57
CA GLU A 174 21.84 6.93 -39.97
C GLU A 174 21.82 5.41 -40.25
N LYS A 175 22.00 4.59 -39.21
CA LYS A 175 21.90 3.11 -39.27
C LYS A 175 20.66 2.64 -38.54
#